data_AF-A0A0V1I6X9-F1
#
_entry.id   AF-A0A0V1I6X9-F1
#
_cell.length_a   1.000
_cell.length_b   1.000
_cell.length_c   1.000
_cell.angle_alpha   90.00
_cell.angle_beta   90.00
_cell.angle_gamma   90.00
#
_symmetry.space_group_name_H-M   'P 1'
#
loop_
_entity.id
_entity.type
_entity.pdbx_description
1 polymer ?
#
loop_
_entity_poly.entity_id
_entity_poly.type
_entity_poly.pdbx_seq_one_letter_code
_entity_poly.pdbx_strand_id
1 'polypeptide(L)'
;MNSKKYFVLFTQLLVFLATSTIFASADGEVQFEKIQFSFDSLGSLSQTHKAIYNNDHLLLFGEQVDYESHEEESRKTILSDSYAIDIDLNTLTASKILYRVEGTREDVEEKLFAFNNHVFVVTYSTNSYFKYLSLYLWYVDRWKQMTFNTADIQFPMSYRHVEISISCFDSNTVIFATSVLGENLVILSKLEKSFGGLAYKLTRFYTTDELPLPSSHVLFMAYTPKRFIAIVEMNFGTYHWVPDVIMDFDKKSQRFLPKEIYGKFPNWAFSGPKYVFQSKDNFLLAGGTELIDIDQLDQSRDIWILNIPNCTYTQLPVQLPVEAMAYEWYAAFDVEKSIYYVINVDAGIYRVNLTRWLE
;
A
#
# COMPACT_ATOMS: atom_id res chain seq x y z
N MET A 1 43.64 10.38 55.25
CA MET A 1 43.65 10.42 53.77
C MET A 1 42.76 9.31 53.24
N ASN A 2 41.62 9.63 52.60
CA ASN A 2 40.90 8.75 51.67
C ASN A 2 39.63 9.38 51.04
N SER A 3 39.10 10.50 51.55
CA SER A 3 37.85 11.09 51.02
C SER A 3 37.92 11.53 49.55
N LYS A 4 39.08 11.99 49.07
CA LYS A 4 39.25 12.38 47.65
C LYS A 4 39.14 11.21 46.67
N LYS A 5 39.52 9.99 47.06
CA LYS A 5 39.39 8.80 46.19
C LYS A 5 37.93 8.35 46.06
N TYR A 6 37.15 8.41 47.15
CA TYR A 6 35.73 8.08 47.14
C TYR A 6 34.91 9.10 46.34
N PHE A 7 35.27 10.39 46.41
CA PHE A 7 34.59 11.42 45.64
C PHE A 7 34.77 11.22 44.12
N VAL A 8 36.00 10.93 43.67
CA VAL A 8 36.29 10.69 42.25
C VAL A 8 35.56 9.45 41.72
N LEU A 9 35.56 8.34 42.48
CA LEU A 9 34.83 7.12 42.13
C LEU A 9 33.33 7.34 42.06
N PHE A 10 32.76 8.14 42.97
CA PHE A 10 31.34 8.47 42.99
C PHE A 10 30.94 9.34 41.80
N THR A 11 31.74 10.34 41.43
CA THR A 11 31.51 11.14 40.21
C THR A 11 31.66 10.32 38.93
N GLN A 12 32.61 9.38 38.87
CA GLN A 12 32.74 8.50 37.70
C GLN A 12 31.56 7.53 37.56
N LEU A 13 31.04 7.01 38.68
CA LEU A 13 29.84 6.17 38.70
C LEU A 13 28.60 6.95 38.27
N LEU A 14 28.44 8.20 38.73
CA LEU A 14 27.34 9.09 38.34
C LEU A 14 27.41 9.46 36.86
N VAL A 15 28.60 9.76 36.33
CA VAL A 15 28.78 10.01 34.90
C VAL A 15 28.49 8.76 34.09
N PHE A 16 28.95 7.58 34.53
CA PHE A 16 28.66 6.31 33.85
C PHE A 16 27.16 5.99 33.86
N LEU A 17 26.48 6.14 35.00
CA LEU A 17 25.03 5.99 35.14
C LEU A 17 24.24 7.00 34.31
N ALA A 18 24.69 8.25 34.23
CA ALA A 18 24.07 9.29 33.40
C ALA A 18 24.28 8.98 31.91
N THR A 19 25.47 8.56 31.49
CA THR A 19 25.71 8.16 30.10
C THR A 19 24.95 6.89 29.73
N SER A 20 24.84 5.91 30.62
CA SER A 20 24.08 4.69 30.34
C SER A 20 22.57 4.92 30.35
N THR A 21 22.04 5.88 31.12
CA THR A 21 20.63 6.31 31.00
C THR A 21 20.38 7.14 29.74
N ILE A 22 21.35 7.94 29.28
CA ILE A 22 21.23 8.65 27.99
C ILE A 22 21.26 7.68 26.79
N PHE A 23 22.06 6.61 26.85
CA PHE A 23 22.04 5.55 25.82
C PHE A 23 20.82 4.62 25.96
N ALA A 24 20.33 4.36 27.17
CA ALA A 24 19.11 3.57 27.38
C ALA A 24 17.83 4.36 27.06
N SER A 25 17.84 5.70 27.11
CA SER A 25 16.70 6.53 26.68
C SER A 25 16.73 6.88 25.19
N ALA A 26 17.79 6.52 24.46
CA ALA A 26 17.85 6.62 23.01
C ALA A 26 17.15 5.43 22.30
N ASP A 27 16.88 4.36 23.05
CA ASP A 27 15.99 3.26 22.65
C ASP A 27 14.60 3.45 23.25
N GLY A 28 14.04 4.66 23.13
CA GLY A 28 12.60 4.84 23.35
C GLY A 28 11.83 3.92 22.42
N GLU A 29 10.88 3.15 22.96
CA GLU A 29 9.95 2.37 22.14
C GLU A 29 9.33 3.33 21.11
N VAL A 30 9.56 3.06 19.82
CA VAL A 30 8.87 3.80 18.78
C VAL A 30 7.42 3.36 18.80
N GLN A 31 6.54 4.31 19.10
CA GLN A 31 5.11 4.07 19.22
C GLN A 31 4.36 4.97 18.23
N PHE A 32 3.13 4.57 17.91
CA PHE A 32 2.23 5.41 17.16
C PHE A 32 1.81 6.63 17.99
N GLU A 33 1.93 7.81 17.39
CA GLU A 33 1.39 9.05 17.92
C GLU A 33 -0.03 9.23 17.40
N LYS A 34 -1.01 9.40 18.30
CA LYS A 34 -2.37 9.80 17.93
C LYS A 34 -2.39 11.29 17.62
N ILE A 35 -2.77 11.65 16.39
CA ILE A 35 -2.97 13.03 15.98
C ILE A 35 -4.24 13.55 16.65
N GLN A 36 -4.17 14.74 17.25
CA GLN A 36 -5.33 15.38 17.86
C GLN A 36 -6.29 15.90 16.78
N PHE A 37 -7.12 15.00 16.26
CA PHE A 37 -8.08 15.22 15.18
C PHE A 37 -9.34 14.40 15.43
N SER A 38 -10.52 14.94 15.08
CA SER A 38 -11.79 14.20 15.14
C SER A 38 -12.59 14.39 13.85
N PHE A 39 -13.19 13.29 13.38
CA PHE A 39 -14.08 13.25 12.24
C PHE A 39 -15.52 13.71 12.56
N ASP A 40 -15.88 13.86 13.84
CA ASP A 40 -17.26 14.13 14.29
C ASP A 40 -17.89 15.38 13.65
N SER A 41 -17.06 16.38 13.36
CA SER A 41 -17.50 17.65 12.79
C SER A 41 -17.86 17.57 11.29
N LEU A 42 -17.56 16.46 10.61
CA LEU A 42 -17.76 16.28 9.17
C LEU A 42 -19.13 15.69 8.81
N GLY A 43 -19.98 15.44 9.83
CA GLY A 43 -21.31 14.87 9.66
C GLY A 43 -21.29 13.39 9.30
N SER A 44 -22.36 12.89 8.65
CA SER A 44 -22.48 11.47 8.32
C SER A 44 -21.40 11.03 7.32
N LEU A 45 -20.66 9.98 7.66
CA LEU A 45 -19.64 9.37 6.82
C LEU A 45 -20.12 8.00 6.31
N SER A 46 -19.63 7.59 5.15
CA SER A 46 -19.71 6.23 4.63
C SER A 46 -19.04 5.26 5.60
N GLN A 47 -19.49 4.01 5.57
CA GLN A 47 -18.85 2.95 6.33
C GLN A 47 -17.42 2.71 5.83
N THR A 48 -17.18 2.88 4.53
CA THR A 48 -15.91 2.52 3.90
C THR A 48 -15.30 3.65 3.09
N HIS A 49 -13.96 3.66 3.02
CA HIS A 49 -13.18 4.69 2.34
C HIS A 49 -11.97 4.10 1.61
N LYS A 50 -11.54 4.78 0.56
CA LYS A 50 -10.16 4.66 0.03
C LYS A 50 -9.32 5.82 0.56
N ALA A 51 -8.18 5.52 1.16
CA ALA A 51 -7.28 6.51 1.72
C ALA A 51 -6.00 6.65 0.89
N ILE A 52 -5.50 7.87 0.75
CA ILE A 52 -4.22 8.14 0.11
C ILE A 52 -3.54 9.39 0.69
N TYR A 53 -2.22 9.34 0.78
CA TYR A 53 -1.40 10.49 1.11
C TYR A 53 -0.99 11.25 -0.16
N ASN A 54 -1.04 12.58 -0.14
CA ASN A 54 -0.54 13.42 -1.23
C ASN A 54 -0.19 14.83 -0.71
N ASN A 55 1.06 15.28 -0.86
CA ASN A 55 1.54 16.63 -0.55
C ASN A 55 1.17 17.18 0.84
N ASP A 56 1.42 16.47 1.94
CA ASP A 56 1.00 16.85 3.30
C ASP A 56 -0.52 16.82 3.55
N HIS A 57 -1.28 16.17 2.67
CA HIS A 57 -2.70 15.91 2.88
C HIS A 57 -2.98 14.40 2.96
N LEU A 58 -3.94 14.04 3.82
CA LEU A 58 -4.61 12.74 3.76
C LEU A 58 -5.97 12.93 3.11
N LEU A 59 -6.19 12.22 2.00
CA LEU A 59 -7.48 12.20 1.31
C LEU A 59 -8.18 10.88 1.60
N LEU A 60 -9.41 10.95 2.11
CA LEU A 60 -10.30 9.80 2.25
C LEU A 60 -11.50 9.97 1.34
N PHE A 61 -11.65 9.09 0.36
CA PHE A 61 -12.79 9.09 -0.55
C PHE A 61 -13.83 8.11 -0.03
N GLY A 62 -15.02 8.60 0.32
CA GLY A 62 -16.13 7.76 0.76
C GLY A 62 -16.57 6.84 -0.37
N GLU A 63 -16.56 5.53 -0.13
CA GLU A 63 -17.04 4.57 -1.11
C GLU A 63 -18.57 4.46 -1.02
N GLN A 64 -19.21 4.30 -2.18
CA GLN A 64 -20.62 3.93 -2.26
C GLN A 64 -20.73 2.51 -2.79
N VAL A 65 -21.76 1.81 -2.32
CA VAL A 65 -22.18 0.54 -2.93
C VAL A 65 -22.82 0.88 -4.27
N ASP A 66 -22.14 0.52 -5.37
CA ASP A 66 -22.64 0.77 -6.74
C ASP A 66 -23.67 -0.30 -7.15
N TYR A 67 -23.63 -1.47 -6.48
CA TYR A 67 -24.49 -2.61 -6.78
C TYR A 67 -24.61 -3.58 -5.59
N GLU A 68 -25.83 -3.95 -5.23
CA GLU A 68 -26.12 -5.11 -4.37
C GLU A 68 -26.33 -6.33 -5.29
N SER A 69 -25.33 -7.20 -5.39
CA SER A 69 -25.55 -8.49 -6.04
C SER A 69 -26.22 -9.45 -5.06
N HIS A 70 -27.07 -10.35 -5.55
CA HIS A 70 -27.71 -11.38 -4.72
C HIS A 70 -26.77 -12.56 -4.39
N GLU A 71 -25.57 -12.63 -4.98
CA GLU A 71 -24.68 -13.81 -4.91
C GLU A 71 -23.21 -13.49 -4.56
N GLU A 72 -22.76 -12.23 -4.59
CA GLU A 72 -21.38 -11.79 -4.34
C GLU A 72 -21.31 -10.59 -3.35
N GLU A 73 -20.11 -10.29 -2.82
CA GLU A 73 -19.92 -9.09 -2.00
C GLU A 73 -20.28 -7.82 -2.77
N SER A 74 -21.00 -6.91 -2.10
CA SER A 74 -21.41 -5.63 -2.67
C SER A 74 -20.19 -4.81 -3.10
N ARG A 75 -20.10 -4.45 -4.38
CA ARG A 75 -18.96 -3.69 -4.90
C ARG A 75 -19.02 -2.23 -4.46
N LYS A 76 -17.87 -1.73 -4.01
CA LYS A 76 -17.65 -0.37 -3.52
C LYS A 76 -16.83 0.43 -4.53
N THR A 77 -17.21 1.69 -4.78
CA THR A 77 -16.51 2.60 -5.70
C THR A 77 -16.48 4.03 -5.15
N ILE A 78 -15.42 4.78 -5.50
CA ILE A 78 -15.31 6.22 -5.26
C ILE A 78 -15.65 7.06 -6.51
N LEU A 79 -16.05 6.42 -7.61
CA LEU A 79 -16.45 7.05 -8.87
C LEU A 79 -17.97 7.08 -9.03
N SER A 80 -18.66 7.39 -7.94
CA SER A 80 -20.10 7.66 -7.86
C SER A 80 -20.32 8.96 -7.07
N ASP A 81 -21.56 9.46 -7.04
CA ASP A 81 -21.90 10.64 -6.24
C ASP A 81 -21.59 10.38 -4.76
N SER A 82 -20.59 11.08 -4.24
CA SER A 82 -20.04 10.83 -2.90
C SER A 82 -19.30 12.07 -2.37
N TYR A 83 -18.31 11.86 -1.51
CA TYR A 83 -17.47 12.92 -0.95
C TYR A 83 -16.01 12.48 -0.79
N ALA A 84 -15.14 13.47 -0.68
CA ALA A 84 -13.76 13.34 -0.21
C ALA A 84 -13.63 14.09 1.12
N ILE A 85 -12.89 13.52 2.06
CA ILE A 85 -12.38 14.24 3.22
C ILE A 85 -10.95 14.61 2.90
N ASP A 86 -10.67 15.90 2.90
CA ASP A 86 -9.32 16.44 2.75
C ASP A 86 -8.82 16.93 4.10
N ILE A 87 -7.77 16.29 4.61
CA ILE A 87 -7.15 16.57 5.91
C ILE A 87 -5.77 17.17 5.67
N ASP A 88 -5.61 18.45 5.99
CA ASP A 88 -4.32 19.14 5.94
C ASP A 88 -3.51 18.78 7.20
N LEU A 89 -2.38 18.09 7.02
CA LEU A 89 -1.54 17.62 8.12
C LEU A 89 -0.71 18.74 8.78
N ASN A 90 -0.58 19.90 8.14
CA ASN A 90 0.12 21.06 8.70
C ASN A 90 -0.79 21.86 9.64
N THR A 91 -2.05 22.05 9.24
CA THR A 91 -3.03 22.81 10.04
C THR A 91 -3.92 21.94 10.91
N LEU A 92 -3.92 20.61 10.68
CA LEU A 92 -4.82 19.64 11.30
C LEU A 92 -6.31 20.00 11.13
N THR A 93 -6.62 20.64 10.01
CA THR A 93 -7.99 20.96 9.61
C THR A 93 -8.47 19.94 8.59
N ALA A 94 -9.79 19.71 8.56
CA ALA A 94 -10.40 18.88 7.54
C ALA A 94 -11.58 19.56 6.89
N SER A 95 -11.78 19.25 5.61
CA SER A 95 -12.94 19.65 4.85
C SER A 95 -13.59 18.43 4.21
N LYS A 96 -14.93 18.40 4.22
CA LYS A 96 -15.72 17.41 3.49
C LYS A 96 -16.20 18.04 2.18
N ILE A 97 -15.75 17.46 1.08
CA ILE A 97 -15.94 17.96 -0.28
C ILE A 97 -16.88 17.01 -1.00
N LEU A 98 -18.09 17.47 -1.32
CA LEU A 98 -19.04 16.70 -2.12
C LEU A 98 -18.65 16.76 -3.60
N TYR A 99 -18.64 15.61 -4.26
CA TYR A 99 -18.39 15.53 -5.70
C TYR A 99 -19.44 14.66 -6.38
N ARG A 100 -19.57 14.84 -7.70
CA ARG A 100 -20.47 14.06 -8.55
C ARG A 100 -19.72 13.41 -9.69
N VAL A 101 -20.11 12.19 -10.03
CA VAL A 101 -19.51 11.40 -11.11
C VAL A 101 -20.64 10.71 -11.86
N GLU A 102 -20.54 10.65 -13.20
CA GLU A 102 -21.40 9.77 -13.97
C GLU A 102 -21.05 8.33 -13.61
N GLY A 103 -21.98 7.62 -12.97
CA GLY A 103 -21.74 6.33 -12.30
C GLY A 103 -21.05 5.28 -13.18
N THR A 104 -20.41 4.31 -12.52
CA THR A 104 -19.70 3.23 -13.22
C THR A 104 -20.63 2.09 -13.63
N ARG A 105 -20.09 1.08 -14.33
CA ARG A 105 -20.83 -0.14 -14.68
C ARG A 105 -20.42 -1.26 -13.73
N GLU A 106 -21.27 -2.28 -13.62
CA GLU A 106 -21.09 -3.45 -12.74
C GLU A 106 -19.73 -4.14 -12.92
N ASP A 107 -19.24 -4.25 -14.16
CA ASP A 107 -18.04 -5.00 -14.52
C ASP A 107 -16.72 -4.22 -14.46
N VAL A 108 -16.76 -3.01 -13.91
CA VAL A 108 -15.60 -2.14 -13.79
C VAL A 108 -14.90 -2.43 -12.46
N GLU A 109 -13.62 -2.15 -12.34
CA GLU A 109 -12.91 -2.11 -11.07
C GLU A 109 -12.01 -0.87 -11.09
N GLU A 110 -11.48 -0.49 -9.94
CA GLU A 110 -10.71 0.75 -9.82
C GLU A 110 -9.52 0.62 -8.85
N LYS A 111 -8.41 1.28 -9.21
CA LYS A 111 -7.24 1.42 -8.33
C LYS A 111 -6.92 2.91 -8.15
N LEU A 112 -6.79 3.32 -6.88
CA LEU A 112 -6.39 4.67 -6.47
C LEU A 112 -4.87 4.70 -6.31
N PHE A 113 -4.22 5.73 -6.85
CA PHE A 113 -2.77 5.91 -6.70
C PHE A 113 -2.38 7.39 -6.77
N ALA A 114 -1.23 7.73 -6.20
CA ALA A 114 -0.66 9.07 -6.23
C ALA A 114 0.62 9.03 -7.06
N PHE A 115 0.75 10.01 -7.95
CA PHE A 115 1.90 10.13 -8.83
C PHE A 115 2.12 11.59 -9.17
N ASN A 116 3.37 12.05 -9.05
CA ASN A 116 3.77 13.42 -9.38
C ASN A 116 2.84 14.47 -8.74
N ASN A 117 2.64 14.36 -7.43
CA ASN A 117 1.84 15.28 -6.59
C ASN A 117 0.36 15.36 -6.96
N HIS A 118 -0.13 14.39 -7.72
CA HIS A 118 -1.50 14.27 -8.18
C HIS A 118 -2.09 12.93 -7.79
N VAL A 119 -3.39 12.91 -7.52
CA VAL A 119 -4.15 11.70 -7.18
C VAL A 119 -4.96 11.25 -8.37
N PHE A 120 -4.83 9.97 -8.71
CA PHE A 120 -5.46 9.35 -9.87
C PHE A 120 -6.29 8.14 -9.49
N VAL A 121 -7.35 7.90 -10.26
CA VAL A 121 -8.06 6.63 -10.28
C VAL A 121 -8.00 6.08 -11.69
N VAL A 122 -7.51 4.86 -11.82
CA VAL A 122 -7.61 4.09 -13.06
C VAL A 122 -8.75 3.10 -12.95
N THR A 123 -9.56 2.99 -14.01
CA THR A 123 -10.62 1.99 -14.10
C THR A 123 -10.32 0.95 -15.17
N TYR A 124 -10.79 -0.27 -14.96
CA TYR A 124 -10.59 -1.40 -15.86
C TYR A 124 -11.81 -2.33 -15.80
N SER A 125 -12.05 -3.14 -16.82
CA SER A 125 -13.09 -4.18 -16.83
C SER A 125 -12.45 -5.55 -16.62
N THR A 126 -13.12 -6.41 -15.83
CA THR A 126 -12.67 -7.77 -15.47
C THR A 126 -13.64 -8.88 -15.89
N ASN A 127 -14.59 -8.57 -16.79
CA ASN A 127 -15.57 -9.55 -17.28
C ASN A 127 -14.93 -10.60 -18.22
N SER A 128 -15.53 -10.91 -19.36
CA SER A 128 -14.95 -11.82 -20.37
C SER A 128 -13.69 -11.28 -21.08
N TYR A 129 -13.33 -10.02 -20.83
CA TYR A 129 -12.23 -9.37 -21.51
C TYR A 129 -11.60 -8.29 -20.63
N PHE A 130 -10.30 -8.41 -20.36
CA PHE A 130 -9.59 -7.40 -19.60
C PHE A 130 -9.31 -6.17 -20.45
N LYS A 131 -9.70 -5.00 -19.95
CA LYS A 131 -9.35 -3.72 -20.58
C LYS A 131 -9.32 -2.58 -19.58
N TYR A 132 -8.24 -1.81 -19.60
CA TYR A 132 -8.19 -0.47 -19.01
C TYR A 132 -9.14 0.50 -19.73
N LEU A 133 -10.02 1.18 -18.97
CA LEU A 133 -11.12 1.97 -19.50
C LEU A 133 -10.85 3.47 -19.42
N SER A 134 -10.52 3.99 -18.24
CA SER A 134 -10.38 5.43 -18.01
C SER A 134 -9.37 5.75 -16.93
N LEU A 135 -8.83 6.96 -17.00
CA LEU A 135 -7.98 7.55 -15.97
C LEU A 135 -8.64 8.85 -15.53
N TYR A 136 -8.88 9.00 -14.24
CA TYR A 136 -9.42 10.19 -13.61
C TYR A 136 -8.33 10.84 -12.76
N LEU A 137 -8.30 12.17 -12.78
CA LEU A 137 -7.45 13.01 -11.94
C LEU A 137 -8.33 13.72 -10.92
N TRP A 138 -7.98 13.66 -9.64
CA TRP A 138 -8.56 14.53 -8.62
C TRP A 138 -8.04 15.95 -8.85
N TYR A 139 -8.91 16.86 -9.28
CA TYR A 139 -8.52 18.23 -9.61
C TYR A 139 -9.62 19.23 -9.31
N VAL A 140 -9.32 20.17 -8.41
CA VAL A 140 -10.26 21.21 -7.96
C VAL A 140 -11.55 20.54 -7.48
N ASP A 141 -11.40 19.68 -6.46
CA ASP A 141 -12.49 19.12 -5.69
C ASP A 141 -13.45 18.20 -6.47
N ARG A 142 -12.97 17.62 -7.57
CA ARG A 142 -13.72 16.69 -8.41
C ARG A 142 -12.83 15.72 -9.18
N TRP A 143 -13.41 14.58 -9.57
CA TRP A 143 -12.81 13.67 -10.53
C TRP A 143 -12.94 14.21 -11.95
N LYS A 144 -11.80 14.47 -12.60
CA LYS A 144 -11.72 14.89 -14.00
C LYS A 144 -11.20 13.75 -14.84
N GLN A 145 -12.00 13.26 -15.78
CA GLN A 145 -11.56 12.26 -16.75
C GLN A 145 -10.46 12.85 -17.64
N MET A 146 -9.38 12.09 -17.81
CA MET A 146 -8.22 12.45 -18.61
C MET A 146 -8.27 11.72 -19.95
N THR A 147 -7.60 12.27 -20.97
CA THR A 147 -7.35 11.50 -22.20
C THR A 147 -6.42 10.34 -21.85
N PHE A 148 -6.91 9.12 -21.97
CA PHE A 148 -6.19 7.91 -21.57
C PHE A 148 -6.12 6.92 -22.73
N ASN A 149 -4.91 6.64 -23.20
CA ASN A 149 -4.65 5.70 -24.28
C ASN A 149 -3.95 4.47 -23.74
N THR A 150 -4.41 3.29 -24.15
CA THR A 150 -3.80 2.01 -23.77
C THR A 150 -3.34 1.30 -25.02
N ALA A 151 -2.12 0.80 -25.07
CA ALA A 151 -1.57 0.09 -26.24
C ALA A 151 -1.09 -1.30 -25.85
N ASP A 152 -1.67 -2.33 -26.48
CA ASP A 152 -1.28 -3.74 -26.37
C ASP A 152 -1.38 -4.36 -24.96
N ILE A 153 -2.33 -3.94 -24.14
CA ILE A 153 -2.48 -4.40 -22.73
C ILE A 153 -3.79 -5.20 -22.52
N GLN A 154 -4.57 -5.39 -23.58
CA GLN A 154 -5.89 -6.01 -23.50
C GLN A 154 -5.81 -7.49 -23.86
N PHE A 155 -6.57 -8.33 -23.16
CA PHE A 155 -6.55 -9.78 -23.36
C PHE A 155 -7.90 -10.42 -22.98
N PRO A 156 -8.31 -11.51 -23.66
CA PRO A 156 -9.49 -12.27 -23.26
C PRO A 156 -9.26 -13.00 -21.95
N MET A 157 -10.32 -13.15 -21.16
CA MET A 157 -10.26 -13.84 -19.87
C MET A 157 -11.60 -14.53 -19.58
N SER A 158 -11.56 -15.71 -18.96
CA SER A 158 -12.77 -16.51 -18.73
C SER A 158 -13.30 -16.32 -17.31
N TYR A 159 -13.86 -15.15 -16.99
CA TYR A 159 -14.43 -14.80 -15.66
C TYR A 159 -13.45 -15.05 -14.52
N ARG A 160 -12.27 -14.43 -14.59
CA ARG A 160 -11.22 -14.58 -13.59
C ARG A 160 -10.92 -13.25 -12.92
N HIS A 161 -10.35 -13.29 -11.73
CA HIS A 161 -9.89 -12.07 -11.10
C HIS A 161 -8.58 -11.59 -11.73
N VAL A 162 -8.42 -10.27 -11.79
CA VAL A 162 -7.17 -9.61 -12.22
C VAL A 162 -6.69 -8.75 -11.08
N GLU A 163 -5.45 -8.95 -10.68
CA GLU A 163 -4.78 -8.08 -9.74
C GLU A 163 -3.96 -7.03 -10.49
N ILE A 164 -4.05 -5.78 -10.03
CA ILE A 164 -3.28 -4.66 -10.56
C ILE A 164 -2.49 -4.05 -9.42
N SER A 165 -1.17 -4.31 -9.43
CA SER A 165 -0.22 -3.61 -8.58
C SER A 165 0.34 -2.39 -9.32
N ILE A 166 0.33 -1.24 -8.65
CA ILE A 166 0.86 0.02 -9.17
C ILE A 166 2.08 0.43 -8.34
N SER A 167 3.22 0.56 -8.98
CA SER A 167 4.48 0.97 -8.34
C SER A 167 4.92 2.32 -8.85
N CYS A 168 5.13 3.28 -7.95
CA CYS A 168 5.68 4.59 -8.24
C CYS A 168 7.08 4.67 -7.61
N PHE A 169 8.14 4.71 -8.43
CA PHE A 169 9.52 4.79 -7.91
C PHE A 169 10.01 6.24 -7.81
N ASP A 170 9.69 7.05 -8.83
CA ASP A 170 10.09 8.45 -8.92
C ASP A 170 8.94 9.30 -9.47
N SER A 171 9.17 10.62 -9.54
CA SER A 171 8.18 11.58 -10.02
C SER A 171 7.79 11.42 -11.50
N ASN A 172 8.45 10.52 -12.25
CA ASN A 172 8.30 10.39 -13.70
C ASN A 172 7.88 8.98 -14.15
N THR A 173 7.97 7.98 -13.29
CA THR A 173 7.81 6.57 -13.68
C THR A 173 6.81 5.87 -12.79
N VAL A 174 5.68 5.48 -13.40
CA VAL A 174 4.71 4.56 -12.80
C VAL A 174 4.66 3.28 -13.62
N ILE A 175 4.78 2.16 -12.92
CA ILE A 175 4.71 0.82 -13.50
C ILE A 175 3.45 0.13 -12.99
N PHE A 176 2.76 -0.52 -13.91
CA PHE A 176 1.59 -1.33 -13.66
C PHE A 176 1.98 -2.79 -13.90
N ALA A 177 1.76 -3.64 -12.91
CA ALA A 177 1.76 -5.08 -13.06
C ALA A 177 0.32 -5.55 -13.09
N THR A 178 -0.15 -5.97 -14.27
CA THR A 178 -1.47 -6.59 -14.45
C THR A 178 -1.29 -8.09 -14.45
N SER A 179 -1.88 -8.79 -13.48
CA SER A 179 -1.71 -10.23 -13.33
C SER A 179 -3.05 -10.94 -13.25
N VAL A 180 -3.19 -12.05 -13.98
CA VAL A 180 -4.42 -12.84 -14.00
C VAL A 180 -4.31 -13.95 -12.98
N LEU A 181 -5.27 -14.03 -12.07
CA LEU A 181 -5.29 -15.03 -11.02
C LEU A 181 -5.34 -16.45 -11.63
N GLY A 182 -4.31 -17.25 -11.32
CA GLY A 182 -4.20 -18.66 -11.70
C GLY A 182 -3.74 -18.97 -13.12
N GLU A 183 -3.39 -17.96 -13.93
CA GLU A 183 -2.94 -18.15 -15.33
C GLU A 183 -1.44 -17.89 -15.53
N ASN A 184 -0.70 -17.54 -14.48
CA ASN A 184 0.72 -17.15 -14.58
C ASN A 184 1.00 -15.97 -15.53
N LEU A 185 -0.05 -15.30 -16.02
CA LEU A 185 0.04 -14.17 -16.93
C LEU A 185 0.37 -12.91 -16.13
N VAL A 186 1.43 -12.22 -16.55
CA VAL A 186 1.85 -10.91 -16.05
C VAL A 186 2.16 -10.00 -17.22
N ILE A 187 1.51 -8.83 -17.24
CA ILE A 187 1.79 -7.75 -18.19
C ILE A 187 2.37 -6.57 -17.42
N LEU A 188 3.58 -6.14 -17.82
CA LEU A 188 4.18 -4.92 -17.28
C LEU A 188 4.00 -3.78 -18.26
N SER A 189 3.42 -2.71 -17.73
CA SER A 189 3.11 -1.50 -18.50
C SER A 189 3.63 -0.27 -17.80
N LYS A 190 4.01 0.74 -18.57
CA LYS A 190 4.49 2.02 -18.08
C LYS A 190 3.48 3.12 -18.41
N LEU A 191 3.13 3.93 -17.43
CA LEU A 191 2.30 5.12 -17.63
C LEU A 191 3.20 6.30 -18.00
N GLU A 192 2.92 6.94 -19.13
CA GLU A 192 3.68 8.06 -19.63
C GLU A 192 2.77 9.24 -19.95
N LYS A 193 3.19 10.44 -19.55
CA LYS A 193 2.51 11.67 -19.93
C LYS A 193 2.74 11.94 -21.41
N SER A 194 1.67 12.11 -22.17
CA SER A 194 1.73 12.46 -23.58
C SER A 194 2.05 13.96 -23.77
N PHE A 195 2.70 14.31 -24.89
CA PHE A 195 2.96 15.70 -25.25
C PHE A 195 1.64 16.51 -25.30
N GLY A 196 1.55 17.61 -24.55
CA GLY A 196 0.35 18.47 -24.50
C GLY A 196 -0.38 18.55 -23.15
N GLY A 197 0.13 17.92 -22.09
CA GLY A 197 -0.17 18.29 -20.70
C GLY A 197 -1.37 17.63 -20.02
N LEU A 198 -2.34 17.08 -20.77
CA LEU A 198 -3.59 16.49 -20.23
C LEU A 198 -3.90 15.08 -20.76
N ALA A 199 -2.91 14.39 -21.32
CA ALA A 199 -3.09 13.05 -21.86
C ALA A 199 -2.04 12.10 -21.29
N TYR A 200 -2.45 10.86 -21.03
CA TYR A 200 -1.60 9.78 -20.54
C TYR A 200 -1.71 8.58 -21.47
N LYS A 201 -0.60 7.87 -21.63
CA LYS A 201 -0.51 6.62 -22.37
C LYS A 201 0.02 5.53 -21.45
N LEU A 202 -0.72 4.44 -21.31
CA LEU A 202 -0.23 3.22 -20.71
C LEU A 202 0.29 2.31 -21.84
N THR A 203 1.59 2.05 -21.84
CA THR A 203 2.25 1.26 -22.88
C THR A 203 2.82 -0.01 -22.27
N ARG A 204 2.45 -1.16 -22.82
CA ARG A 204 3.09 -2.44 -22.48
C ARG A 204 4.55 -2.42 -22.89
N PHE A 205 5.44 -2.88 -22.01
CA PHE A 205 6.83 -3.16 -22.38
C PHE A 205 7.25 -4.62 -22.15
N TYR A 206 6.43 -5.41 -21.44
CA TYR A 206 6.70 -6.83 -21.22
C TYR A 206 5.42 -7.64 -20.99
N THR A 207 5.46 -8.92 -21.38
CA THR A 207 4.44 -9.94 -21.04
C THR A 207 5.10 -11.28 -20.84
N THR A 208 4.60 -12.04 -19.88
CA THR A 208 4.89 -13.47 -19.71
C THR A 208 3.64 -14.21 -19.27
N ASP A 209 3.52 -15.43 -19.72
CA ASP A 209 2.55 -16.47 -19.36
C ASP A 209 3.18 -17.55 -18.46
N GLU A 210 4.41 -17.35 -17.98
CA GLU A 210 5.21 -18.36 -17.27
C GLU A 210 5.86 -17.76 -16.02
N LEU A 211 5.06 -17.36 -15.03
CA LEU A 211 5.58 -17.22 -13.67
C LEU A 211 6.23 -18.54 -13.21
N PRO A 212 7.40 -18.50 -12.53
CA PRO A 212 8.12 -19.70 -12.09
C PRO A 212 7.36 -20.61 -11.12
N LEU A 213 6.29 -20.11 -10.53
CA LEU A 213 5.42 -20.85 -9.63
C LEU A 213 4.12 -21.25 -10.35
N PRO A 214 3.65 -22.50 -10.20
CA PRO A 214 2.42 -22.95 -10.84
C PRO A 214 1.21 -22.21 -10.27
N SER A 215 0.24 -21.91 -11.14
CA SER A 215 -1.06 -21.30 -10.76
C SER A 215 -0.91 -20.09 -9.84
N SER A 216 0.04 -19.22 -10.17
CA SER A 216 0.43 -18.03 -9.41
C SER A 216 0.07 -16.73 -10.13
N HIS A 217 0.11 -15.63 -9.38
CA HIS A 217 -0.04 -14.29 -9.91
C HIS A 217 0.74 -13.29 -9.05
N VAL A 218 1.00 -12.11 -9.60
CA VAL A 218 1.65 -11.02 -8.87
C VAL A 218 0.62 -10.30 -8.02
N LEU A 219 0.83 -10.31 -6.70
CA LEU A 219 0.02 -9.56 -5.74
C LEU A 219 0.54 -8.14 -5.58
N PHE A 220 1.85 -7.99 -5.40
CA PHE A 220 2.52 -6.70 -5.27
C PHE A 220 3.79 -6.67 -6.12
N MET A 221 4.04 -5.53 -6.76
CA MET A 221 5.26 -5.26 -7.49
C MET A 221 5.94 -4.01 -6.93
N ALA A 222 7.27 -4.10 -6.79
CA ALA A 222 8.15 -2.97 -6.58
C ALA A 222 8.97 -2.76 -7.84
N TYR A 223 9.24 -1.50 -8.11
CA TYR A 223 10.15 -1.09 -9.16
C TYR A 223 11.30 -0.28 -8.56
N THR A 224 12.52 -0.70 -8.85
CA THR A 224 13.73 0.11 -8.64
C THR A 224 14.41 0.30 -9.99
N PRO A 225 15.27 1.31 -10.19
CA PRO A 225 15.98 1.53 -11.44
C PRO A 225 16.73 0.26 -11.91
N LYS A 226 17.15 -0.57 -10.95
CA LYS A 226 17.91 -1.79 -11.19
C LYS A 226 17.04 -3.04 -11.37
N ARG A 227 15.90 -3.17 -10.70
CA ARG A 227 15.13 -4.44 -10.60
C ARG A 227 13.61 -4.22 -10.54
N PHE A 228 12.84 -5.19 -11.01
CA PHE A 228 11.43 -5.32 -10.63
C PHE A 228 11.30 -6.55 -9.76
N ILE A 229 10.62 -6.40 -8.64
CA ILE A 229 10.51 -7.45 -7.63
C ILE A 229 9.04 -7.64 -7.32
N ALA A 230 8.56 -8.87 -7.37
CA ALA A 230 7.19 -9.20 -7.10
C ALA A 230 7.04 -10.14 -5.91
N ILE A 231 6.03 -9.84 -5.08
CA ILE A 231 5.43 -10.76 -4.13
C ILE A 231 4.25 -11.41 -4.85
N VAL A 232 4.13 -12.72 -4.70
CA VAL A 232 3.17 -13.53 -5.46
C VAL A 232 2.23 -14.27 -4.54
N GLU A 233 1.07 -14.60 -5.07
CA GLU A 233 0.17 -15.58 -4.51
C GLU A 233 0.11 -16.81 -5.41
N MET A 234 -0.09 -17.97 -4.80
CA MET A 234 -0.23 -19.27 -5.45
C MET A 234 -1.55 -19.93 -5.07
N ASN A 235 -2.15 -20.65 -6.01
CA ASN A 235 -3.33 -21.45 -5.75
C ASN A 235 -2.96 -22.89 -5.36
N PHE A 236 -3.29 -23.29 -4.13
CA PHE A 236 -3.19 -24.66 -3.61
C PHE A 236 -4.56 -25.26 -3.24
N GLY A 237 -5.62 -24.91 -3.99
CA GLY A 237 -7.02 -25.17 -3.64
C GLY A 237 -7.71 -23.92 -3.08
N THR A 238 -6.92 -23.04 -2.45
CA THR A 238 -7.21 -21.65 -2.11
C THR A 238 -5.97 -20.79 -2.44
N TYR A 239 -6.13 -19.47 -2.58
CA TYR A 239 -5.00 -18.57 -2.82
C TYR A 239 -4.22 -18.29 -1.53
N HIS A 240 -2.91 -18.47 -1.59
CA HIS A 240 -1.97 -18.22 -0.50
C HIS A 240 -0.80 -17.38 -1.00
N TRP A 241 -0.50 -16.29 -0.30
CA TRP A 241 0.72 -15.53 -0.51
C TRP A 241 1.94 -16.37 -0.16
N VAL A 242 3.05 -16.12 -0.84
CA VAL A 242 4.29 -16.88 -0.69
C VAL A 242 5.30 -16.00 0.04
N PRO A 243 5.42 -16.11 1.37
CA PRO A 243 6.30 -15.24 2.14
C PRO A 243 7.78 -15.50 1.86
N ASP A 244 8.18 -16.74 1.64
CA ASP A 244 9.56 -17.20 1.58
C ASP A 244 10.21 -17.08 0.18
N VAL A 245 9.48 -16.59 -0.82
CA VAL A 245 9.97 -16.40 -2.19
C VAL A 245 9.50 -15.08 -2.76
N ILE A 246 10.41 -14.35 -3.39
CA ILE A 246 10.08 -13.23 -4.28
C ILE A 246 10.49 -13.53 -5.72
N MET A 247 9.85 -12.86 -6.66
CA MET A 247 10.16 -12.96 -8.08
C MET A 247 10.99 -11.75 -8.52
N ASP A 248 12.24 -11.98 -8.94
CA ASP A 248 13.09 -10.94 -9.54
C ASP A 248 12.97 -10.98 -11.06
N PHE A 249 12.60 -9.87 -11.67
CA PHE A 249 12.52 -9.74 -13.11
C PHE A 249 13.91 -9.50 -13.71
N ASP A 250 14.47 -10.51 -14.36
CA ASP A 250 15.68 -10.35 -15.14
C ASP A 250 15.39 -9.67 -16.48
N LYS A 251 15.79 -8.40 -16.60
CA LYS A 251 15.62 -7.61 -17.83
C LYS A 251 16.33 -8.22 -19.04
N LYS A 252 17.39 -9.01 -18.85
CA LYS A 252 18.16 -9.61 -19.96
C LYS A 252 17.44 -10.80 -20.58
N SER A 253 17.04 -11.76 -19.75
CA SER A 253 16.27 -12.92 -20.20
C SER A 253 14.79 -12.62 -20.39
N GLN A 254 14.31 -11.47 -19.89
CA GLN A 254 12.91 -11.08 -19.82
C GLN A 254 12.07 -12.18 -19.16
N ARG A 255 12.47 -12.58 -17.96
CA ARG A 255 11.80 -13.62 -17.17
C ARG A 255 11.81 -13.26 -15.70
N PHE A 256 10.80 -13.72 -14.97
CA PHE A 256 10.86 -13.77 -13.52
C PHE A 256 11.70 -14.96 -13.08
N LEU A 257 12.55 -14.72 -12.09
CA LEU A 257 13.38 -15.74 -11.46
C LEU A 257 13.06 -15.76 -9.96
N PRO A 258 12.78 -16.94 -9.38
CA PRO A 258 12.51 -17.03 -7.96
C PRO A 258 13.80 -16.73 -7.18
N LYS A 259 13.63 -16.01 -6.07
CA LYS A 259 14.67 -15.79 -5.07
C LYS A 259 14.11 -16.12 -3.71
N GLU A 260 14.75 -17.07 -3.06
CA GLU A 260 14.43 -17.43 -1.68
C GLU A 260 14.74 -16.27 -0.73
N ILE A 261 13.88 -16.13 0.26
CA ILE A 261 14.06 -15.25 1.40
C ILE A 261 14.50 -16.10 2.59
N TYR A 262 15.57 -15.68 3.25
CA TYR A 262 16.10 -16.38 4.41
C TYR A 262 15.74 -15.65 5.71
N GLY A 263 15.53 -16.42 6.78
CA GLY A 263 15.29 -15.91 8.12
C GLY A 263 13.84 -16.03 8.57
N LYS A 264 13.37 -15.07 9.37
CA LYS A 264 11.98 -15.00 9.83
C LYS A 264 11.12 -14.38 8.73
N PHE A 265 9.88 -14.85 8.64
CA PHE A 265 8.87 -14.32 7.73
C PHE A 265 7.61 -13.94 8.52
N PRO A 266 6.80 -13.00 8.00
CA PRO A 266 5.49 -12.69 8.57
C PRO A 266 4.58 -13.93 8.54
N ASN A 267 3.72 -14.08 9.55
CA ASN A 267 2.83 -15.25 9.70
C ASN A 267 1.40 -14.99 9.17
N TRP A 268 1.24 -14.02 8.27
CA TRP A 268 -0.07 -13.74 7.67
C TRP A 268 -0.62 -14.97 6.94
N ALA A 269 -1.91 -15.21 7.06
CA ALA A 269 -2.65 -16.28 6.41
C ALA A 269 -3.20 -15.81 5.05
N PHE A 270 -3.54 -16.77 4.19
CA PHE A 270 -4.22 -16.57 2.90
C PHE A 270 -3.57 -15.47 2.04
N SER A 271 -4.18 -14.29 1.94
CA SER A 271 -3.76 -13.21 1.04
C SER A 271 -2.58 -12.36 1.53
N GLY A 272 -2.05 -12.65 2.72
CA GLY A 272 -0.89 -11.96 3.24
C GLY A 272 -1.21 -10.55 3.77
N PRO A 273 -0.33 -9.56 3.56
CA PRO A 273 -0.51 -8.22 4.12
C PRO A 273 -1.63 -7.44 3.43
N LYS A 274 -2.45 -6.74 4.22
CA LYS A 274 -3.54 -5.89 3.69
C LYS A 274 -3.01 -4.63 3.01
N TYR A 275 -1.94 -4.04 3.55
CA TYR A 275 -1.33 -2.81 3.04
C TYR A 275 0.13 -3.03 2.72
N VAL A 276 0.51 -2.65 1.50
CA VAL A 276 1.90 -2.70 1.03
C VAL A 276 2.27 -1.37 0.38
N PHE A 277 3.35 -0.77 0.86
CA PHE A 277 3.90 0.47 0.32
C PHE A 277 5.35 0.27 -0.06
N GLN A 278 5.77 0.81 -1.21
CA GLN A 278 7.18 0.83 -1.58
C GLN A 278 7.82 2.13 -1.08
N SER A 279 8.97 2.02 -0.40
CA SER A 279 9.88 3.14 -0.12
C SER A 279 11.28 2.78 -0.56
N LYS A 280 11.79 3.47 -1.59
CA LYS A 280 13.13 3.21 -2.17
C LYS A 280 13.30 1.70 -2.47
N ASP A 281 14.21 1.05 -1.75
CA ASP A 281 14.61 -0.35 -1.86
C ASP A 281 13.88 -1.26 -0.84
N ASN A 282 12.77 -0.81 -0.26
CA ASN A 282 12.03 -1.53 0.76
C ASN A 282 10.54 -1.60 0.42
N PHE A 283 9.88 -2.71 0.81
CA PHE A 283 8.44 -2.74 0.99
C PHE A 283 8.10 -2.66 2.48
N LEU A 284 7.22 -1.75 2.84
CA LEU A 284 6.53 -1.73 4.12
C LEU A 284 5.25 -2.57 3.99
N LEU A 285 5.09 -3.57 4.85
CA LEU A 285 3.96 -4.50 4.85
C LEU A 285 3.26 -4.43 6.21
N ALA A 286 1.95 -4.25 6.21
CA ALA A 286 1.18 -4.10 7.43
C ALA A 286 -0.27 -4.58 7.27
N GLY A 287 -0.85 -5.02 8.40
CA GLY A 287 -2.19 -5.57 8.43
C GLY A 287 -2.28 -6.90 7.71
N GLY A 288 -3.48 -7.48 7.70
CA GLY A 288 -3.68 -8.86 7.27
C GLY A 288 -4.15 -9.71 8.45
N THR A 289 -4.55 -10.93 8.16
CA THR A 289 -5.03 -11.87 9.17
C THR A 289 -3.95 -12.90 9.48
N GLU A 290 -3.81 -13.29 10.74
CA GLU A 290 -2.97 -14.40 11.17
C GLU A 290 -3.85 -15.54 11.65
N LEU A 291 -3.44 -16.77 11.35
CA LEU A 291 -4.09 -17.97 11.89
C LEU A 291 -3.57 -18.19 13.31
N ILE A 292 -4.44 -18.05 14.31
CA ILE A 292 -4.08 -18.25 15.73
C ILE A 292 -4.43 -19.65 16.24
N ASP A 293 -5.46 -20.29 15.67
CA ASP A 293 -5.85 -21.68 15.93
C ASP A 293 -6.66 -22.22 14.73
N ILE A 294 -7.08 -23.49 14.78
CA ILE A 294 -8.00 -24.09 13.80
C ILE A 294 -9.27 -23.22 13.72
N ASP A 295 -9.54 -22.71 12.52
CA ASP A 295 -10.68 -21.82 12.19
C ASP A 295 -10.75 -20.49 12.97
N GLN A 296 -9.65 -20.07 13.60
CA GLN A 296 -9.56 -18.78 14.30
C GLN A 296 -8.54 -17.85 13.62
N LEU A 297 -9.04 -16.68 13.21
CA LEU A 297 -8.24 -15.61 12.60
C LEU A 297 -8.20 -14.40 13.54
N ASP A 298 -7.01 -13.81 13.67
CA ASP A 298 -6.82 -12.52 14.34
C ASP A 298 -6.24 -11.51 13.36
N GLN A 299 -6.47 -10.21 13.60
CA GLN A 299 -5.80 -9.18 12.83
C GLN A 299 -4.37 -8.98 13.31
N SER A 300 -3.42 -9.17 12.40
CA SER A 300 -2.02 -8.93 12.71
C SER A 300 -1.76 -7.46 13.01
N ARG A 301 -1.11 -7.22 14.14
CA ARG A 301 -0.64 -5.88 14.52
C ARG A 301 0.79 -5.61 14.06
N ASP A 302 1.47 -6.63 13.56
CA ASP A 302 2.88 -6.55 13.25
C ASP A 302 3.10 -5.77 11.95
N ILE A 303 4.19 -5.00 11.94
CA ILE A 303 4.64 -4.25 10.78
C ILE A 303 5.98 -4.83 10.36
N TRP A 304 6.11 -5.13 9.08
CA TRP A 304 7.29 -5.75 8.51
C TRP A 304 7.87 -4.90 7.39
N ILE A 305 9.18 -4.98 7.23
CA ILE A 305 9.88 -4.45 6.07
C ILE A 305 10.51 -5.61 5.31
N LEU A 306 10.26 -5.69 4.02
CA LEU A 306 11.04 -6.50 3.09
C LEU A 306 12.11 -5.62 2.45
N ASN A 307 13.38 -5.89 2.76
CA ASN A 307 14.49 -5.27 2.06
C ASN A 307 14.70 -5.96 0.70
N ILE A 308 14.47 -5.22 -0.39
CA ILE A 308 14.47 -5.76 -1.75
C ILE A 308 15.88 -6.22 -2.20
N PRO A 309 16.97 -5.46 -1.96
CA PRO A 309 18.31 -5.88 -2.34
C PRO A 309 18.77 -7.18 -1.67
N ASN A 310 18.46 -7.33 -0.38
CA ASN A 310 18.94 -8.42 0.46
C ASN A 310 17.98 -9.62 0.52
N CYS A 311 16.74 -9.46 0.05
CA CYS A 311 15.69 -10.49 0.14
C CYS A 311 15.49 -10.96 1.59
N THR A 312 15.27 -10.02 2.51
CA THR A 312 15.13 -10.32 3.95
C THR A 312 13.99 -9.52 4.56
N TYR A 313 13.18 -10.17 5.40
CA TYR A 313 12.21 -9.47 6.24
C TYR A 313 12.82 -9.02 7.55
N THR A 314 12.35 -7.87 8.04
CA THR A 314 12.61 -7.36 9.38
C THR A 314 11.28 -6.93 10.00
N GLN A 315 10.90 -7.55 11.12
CA GLN A 315 9.77 -7.08 11.92
C GLN A 315 10.18 -5.80 12.65
N LEU A 316 9.34 -4.78 12.57
CA LEU A 316 9.59 -3.53 13.28
C LEU A 316 9.20 -3.65 14.75
N PRO A 317 9.93 -2.97 15.66
CA PRO A 317 9.60 -2.94 17.09
C PRO A 317 8.47 -1.94 17.38
N VAL A 318 7.46 -1.88 16.51
CA VAL A 318 6.26 -1.06 16.65
C VAL A 318 5.07 -1.86 16.10
N GLN A 319 3.93 -1.76 16.77
CA GLN A 319 2.71 -2.47 16.40
C GLN A 319 1.59 -1.48 16.10
N LEU A 320 0.71 -1.87 15.18
CA LEU A 320 -0.50 -1.12 14.85
C LEU A 320 -1.33 -0.84 16.13
N PRO A 321 -1.90 0.37 16.27
CA PRO A 321 -2.64 0.75 17.47
C PRO A 321 -3.96 -0.03 17.58
N VAL A 322 -4.17 -0.71 18.71
CA VAL A 322 -5.34 -1.59 18.96
C VAL A 322 -6.66 -0.85 18.71
N GLU A 323 -6.75 0.40 19.19
CA GLU A 323 -7.95 1.24 19.06
C GLU A 323 -8.32 1.51 17.58
N ALA A 324 -7.33 1.63 16.70
CA ALA A 324 -7.57 1.94 15.30
C ALA A 324 -7.89 0.69 14.47
N MET A 325 -7.53 -0.50 14.94
CA MET A 325 -7.74 -1.76 14.21
C MET A 325 -9.16 -2.34 14.34
N ALA A 326 -10.11 -1.59 14.90
CA ALA A 326 -11.51 -1.98 14.88
C ALA A 326 -12.06 -2.05 13.44
N TYR A 327 -13.03 -2.95 13.21
CA TYR A 327 -13.81 -3.28 11.99
C TYR A 327 -13.27 -2.78 10.63
N GLU A 328 -13.13 -1.47 10.42
CA GLU A 328 -12.47 -0.88 9.26
C GLU A 328 -11.41 0.17 9.62
N TRP A 329 -10.21 -0.05 9.09
CA TRP A 329 -9.11 0.89 9.16
C TRP A 329 -8.37 0.95 7.84
N TYR A 330 -7.78 2.12 7.56
CA TYR A 330 -7.10 2.46 6.33
C TYR A 330 -5.66 2.85 6.60
N ALA A 331 -4.80 2.68 5.61
CA ALA A 331 -3.40 3.05 5.69
C ALA A 331 -3.04 4.02 4.58
N ALA A 332 -2.15 4.95 4.90
CA ALA A 332 -1.51 5.83 3.94
C ALA A 332 -0.04 5.99 4.31
N PHE A 333 0.81 6.29 3.33
CA PHE A 333 2.24 6.38 3.55
C PHE A 333 2.84 7.59 2.84
N ASP A 334 3.48 8.45 3.63
CA ASP A 334 4.36 9.50 3.12
C ASP A 334 5.74 8.89 2.87
N VAL A 335 6.00 8.58 1.60
CA VAL A 335 7.25 7.96 1.15
C VAL A 335 8.46 8.87 1.41
N GLU A 336 8.30 10.19 1.26
CA GLU A 336 9.42 11.13 1.37
C GLU A 336 9.87 11.31 2.82
N LYS A 337 8.91 11.44 3.74
CA LYS A 337 9.20 11.59 5.18
C LYS A 337 9.25 10.26 5.93
N SER A 338 9.00 9.15 5.23
CA SER A 338 8.85 7.81 5.81
C SER A 338 7.85 7.78 6.97
N ILE A 339 6.71 8.47 6.82
CA ILE A 339 5.66 8.51 7.84
C ILE A 339 4.53 7.58 7.42
N TYR A 340 4.22 6.61 8.28
CA TYR A 340 3.11 5.69 8.09
C TYR A 340 1.91 6.12 8.92
N TYR A 341 0.76 6.23 8.26
CA TYR A 341 -0.50 6.66 8.85
C TYR A 341 -1.46 5.47 8.95
N VAL A 342 -2.09 5.33 10.11
CA VAL A 342 -3.21 4.42 10.37
C VAL A 342 -4.42 5.28 10.68
N ILE A 343 -5.49 5.09 9.90
CA ILE A 343 -6.66 5.95 9.93
C ILE A 343 -7.88 5.09 10.20
N ASN A 344 -8.65 5.46 11.22
CA ASN A 344 -9.95 4.90 11.50
C ASN A 344 -10.89 6.07 11.79
N VAL A 345 -12.05 6.13 11.12
CA VAL A 345 -12.95 7.27 11.23
C VAL A 345 -13.53 7.44 12.64
N ASP A 346 -13.64 6.36 13.40
CA ASP A 346 -14.14 6.36 14.78
C ASP A 346 -13.01 6.56 15.80
N ALA A 347 -11.83 5.96 15.56
CA ALA A 347 -10.72 6.01 16.52
C ALA A 347 -9.80 7.23 16.31
N GLY A 348 -9.75 7.80 15.11
CA GLY A 348 -8.89 8.92 14.72
C GLY A 348 -7.70 8.51 13.85
N ILE A 349 -6.72 9.41 13.76
CA ILE A 349 -5.52 9.24 12.93
C ILE A 349 -4.32 9.00 13.82
N TYR A 350 -3.54 7.99 13.49
CA TYR A 350 -2.30 7.64 14.16
C TYR A 350 -1.17 7.70 13.14
N ARG A 351 0.02 8.16 13.55
CA ARG A 351 1.19 8.17 12.69
C ARG A 351 2.41 7.60 13.40
N VAL A 352 3.34 7.06 12.63
CA VAL A 352 4.66 6.66 13.12
C VAL A 352 5.73 7.07 12.11
N ASN A 353 6.83 7.60 12.61
CA ASN A 353 8.00 7.92 11.78
C ASN A 353 8.89 6.68 11.66
N LEU A 354 9.09 6.22 10.43
CA LEU A 354 9.85 5.00 10.09
C LEU A 354 11.21 5.29 9.46
N THR A 355 11.67 6.54 9.49
CA THR A 355 12.93 6.99 8.87
C THR A 355 14.12 6.09 9.26
N ARG A 356 14.21 5.69 10.54
CA ARG A 356 15.30 4.83 11.05
C ARG A 356 15.43 3.48 10.31
N TRP A 357 14.37 2.98 9.69
CA TRP A 357 14.36 1.65 9.04
C TRP A 357 14.20 1.68 7.53
N LEU A 358 13.71 2.79 6.96
CA LEU A 358 13.44 2.92 5.53
C LEU A 358 14.47 3.79 4.79
N GLU A 359 15.32 4.51 5.51
CA GLU A 359 16.48 5.24 4.98
C GLU A 359 17.79 4.51 5.27
#